data_AF-A0A7S2XHR0-F1
#
_entry.id   AF-A0A7S2XHR0-F1
#
_cell.length_a   1.000
_cell.length_b   1.000
_cell.length_c   1.000
_cell.angle_alpha   90.00
_cell.angle_beta   90.00
_cell.angle_gamma   90.00
#
_symmetry.space_group_name_H-M   'P 1'
#
loop_
_entity.id
_entity.type
_entity.pdbx_description
1 polymer ?
#
loop_
_entity_poly.entity_id
_entity_poly.type
_entity_poly.pdbx_seq_one_letter_code
_entity_poly.pdbx_strand_id
1 'polypeptide(L)'
;ERKKDSSSGAEDAPHFPVRFVYTSEDLLEVITSITNPNFSGSYTRIIGWQLTKLHLKTPSVTELRQRYRELSPEIRQMGVDNNIYGSEWFGAERERTGAALATNGYIPHLKDFAKTGVPQSQRPALWARILGCAPGPKDFHYYQTLRGRVNSIDLVSDYLVKFDVQETSDNDEFFVFSDPLSEIMLIFSRDTQVPKLC
;
A
#
# COMPACT_ATOMS: atom_id res chain seq x y z
N GLU A 1 -38.67 39.97 -16.01
CA GLU A 1 -37.54 39.46 -16.80
C GLU A 1 -37.25 38.02 -16.37
N ARG A 2 -37.02 37.14 -17.35
CA ARG A 2 -36.57 35.76 -17.14
C ARG A 2 -35.09 35.78 -16.76
N LYS A 3 -34.69 35.07 -15.71
CA LYS A 3 -33.33 34.54 -15.60
C LYS A 3 -33.41 33.02 -15.49
N LYS A 4 -32.82 32.41 -16.51
CA LYS A 4 -32.80 30.98 -16.83
C LYS A 4 -31.43 30.50 -16.38
N ASP A 5 -31.34 29.89 -15.21
CA ASP A 5 -30.12 29.22 -14.81
C ASP A 5 -30.20 27.78 -15.29
N SER A 6 -29.31 27.51 -16.24
CA SER A 6 -29.10 26.30 -17.00
C SER A 6 -28.71 25.14 -16.10
N SER A 7 -29.50 24.08 -16.15
CA SER A 7 -29.11 22.72 -15.81
C SER A 7 -27.87 22.33 -16.62
N SER A 8 -26.73 22.18 -15.96
CA SER A 8 -25.56 21.48 -16.52
C SER A 8 -25.54 20.07 -15.93
N GLY A 9 -25.62 19.09 -16.81
CA GLY A 9 -25.86 17.68 -16.49
C GLY A 9 -24.69 17.01 -15.80
N ALA A 10 -24.85 16.82 -14.50
CA ALA A 10 -24.10 15.85 -13.71
C ALA A 10 -25.11 14.88 -13.08
N GLU A 11 -25.85 14.14 -13.90
CA GLU A 11 -26.64 13.00 -13.45
C GLU A 11 -26.22 11.76 -14.23
N ASP A 12 -26.18 10.64 -13.48
CA ASP A 12 -25.94 9.26 -13.90
C ASP A 12 -24.51 8.72 -13.92
N ALA A 13 -23.71 9.03 -12.89
CA ALA A 13 -22.78 8.02 -12.37
C ALA A 13 -23.53 7.13 -11.36
N PRO A 14 -23.58 5.81 -11.54
CA PRO A 14 -24.26 4.93 -10.59
C PRO A 14 -23.63 5.08 -9.19
N HIS A 15 -24.42 5.56 -8.24
CA HIS A 15 -24.03 5.66 -6.84
C HIS A 15 -24.02 4.26 -6.24
N PHE A 16 -22.88 3.57 -6.35
CA PHE A 16 -22.66 2.33 -5.60
C PHE A 16 -22.45 2.70 -4.13
N PRO A 17 -23.22 2.11 -3.19
CA PRO A 17 -22.93 2.30 -1.77
C PRO A 17 -21.54 1.72 -1.49
N VAL A 18 -20.64 2.58 -1.05
CA VAL A 18 -19.24 2.31 -0.68
C VAL A 18 -19.19 1.51 0.61
N ARG A 19 -19.72 0.29 0.61
CA ARG A 19 -19.70 -0.57 1.79
C ARG A 19 -18.92 -1.84 1.47
N PHE A 20 -17.72 -1.93 2.04
CA PHE A 20 -16.98 -3.18 2.10
C PHE A 20 -17.88 -4.29 2.66
N VAL A 21 -17.65 -5.54 2.22
CA VAL A 21 -18.41 -6.69 2.71
C VAL A 21 -18.28 -6.84 4.24
N TYR A 22 -17.13 -6.43 4.80
CA TYR A 22 -16.90 -6.26 6.22
C TYR A 22 -16.08 -5.00 6.47
N THR A 23 -16.48 -4.17 7.43
CA THR A 23 -15.78 -2.97 7.87
C THR A 23 -15.15 -3.17 9.27
N SER A 24 -14.37 -2.19 9.73
CA SER A 24 -13.91 -2.13 11.13
C SER A 24 -15.07 -2.17 12.13
N GLU A 25 -16.21 -1.59 11.75
CA GLU A 25 -17.43 -1.59 12.56
C GLU A 25 -18.04 -2.99 12.62
N ASP A 26 -18.05 -3.74 11.51
CA ASP A 26 -18.56 -5.12 11.49
C ASP A 26 -17.67 -6.04 12.35
N LEU A 27 -16.35 -5.86 12.33
CA LEU A 27 -15.43 -6.57 13.23
C LEU A 27 -15.68 -6.19 14.70
N LEU A 28 -15.91 -4.91 14.98
CA LEU A 28 -16.22 -4.43 16.33
C LEU A 28 -17.57 -4.97 16.82
N GLU A 29 -18.57 -5.05 15.94
CA GLU A 29 -19.87 -5.65 16.22
C GLU A 29 -19.71 -7.14 16.59
N VAL A 30 -18.91 -7.89 15.82
CA VAL A 30 -18.59 -9.28 16.16
C VAL A 30 -17.90 -9.36 17.52
N ILE A 31 -16.85 -8.57 17.77
CA ILE A 31 -16.11 -8.60 19.04
C ILE A 31 -17.00 -8.22 20.23
N THR A 32 -17.89 -7.25 20.07
CA THR A 32 -18.81 -6.79 21.13
C THR A 32 -19.96 -7.78 21.36
N SER A 33 -20.33 -8.57 20.35
CA SER A 33 -21.32 -9.65 20.48
C SER A 33 -20.78 -10.91 21.21
N ILE A 34 -19.46 -11.05 21.34
CA ILE A 34 -18.86 -12.17 22.09
C ILE A 34 -19.24 -12.04 23.58
N THR A 35 -20.06 -12.97 24.05
CA THR A 35 -20.42 -13.09 25.46
C THR A 35 -19.36 -13.92 26.19
N ASN A 36 -18.75 -13.36 27.24
CA ASN A 36 -17.79 -14.09 28.05
C ASN A 36 -18.53 -15.13 28.92
N PRO A 37 -18.28 -16.45 28.78
CA PRO A 37 -18.95 -17.47 29.59
C PRO A 37 -18.63 -17.37 31.09
N ASN A 38 -17.57 -16.64 31.46
CA ASN A 38 -17.21 -16.35 32.85
C ASN A 38 -17.86 -15.05 33.38
N PHE A 39 -18.70 -14.37 32.59
CA PHE A 39 -19.44 -13.21 33.06
C PHE A 39 -20.60 -13.65 33.97
N SER A 40 -20.32 -13.69 35.27
CA SER A 40 -21.36 -13.69 36.30
C SER A 40 -21.72 -12.24 36.59
N GLY A 41 -22.93 -11.81 36.25
CA GLY A 41 -23.44 -10.44 36.45
C GLY A 41 -23.59 -10.00 37.91
N SER A 42 -22.87 -10.62 38.85
CA SER A 42 -23.09 -10.49 40.28
C SER A 42 -22.23 -9.44 40.98
N TYR A 43 -21.11 -8.97 40.41
CA TYR A 43 -20.14 -8.15 41.16
C TYR A 43 -20.00 -6.68 40.73
N THR A 44 -20.50 -6.29 39.56
CA THR A 44 -20.43 -4.89 39.12
C THR A 44 -21.68 -4.50 38.34
N ARG A 45 -22.39 -3.45 38.77
CA ARG A 45 -23.52 -2.84 38.03
C ARG A 45 -23.11 -2.14 36.72
N ILE A 46 -21.87 -2.33 36.28
CA ILE A 46 -21.35 -1.79 35.02
C ILE A 46 -21.79 -2.74 33.91
N ILE A 47 -22.93 -2.42 33.31
CA ILE A 47 -23.43 -3.08 32.10
C ILE A 47 -22.60 -2.54 30.93
N GLY A 48 -21.97 -3.42 30.15
CA GLY A 48 -21.37 -3.05 28.85
C GLY A 48 -19.85 -3.11 28.75
N TRP A 49 -19.10 -3.39 29.82
CA TRP A 49 -17.64 -3.59 29.75
C TRP A 49 -17.32 -5.06 30.02
N GLN A 50 -17.19 -5.85 28.95
CA GLN A 50 -16.71 -7.23 29.03
C GLN A 50 -15.25 -7.28 28.55
N LEU A 51 -14.38 -7.90 29.35
CA LEU A 51 -13.00 -8.17 28.94
C LEU A 51 -12.96 -9.54 28.25
N THR A 52 -12.95 -9.55 26.92
CA THR A 52 -12.64 -10.75 26.15
C THR A 52 -11.12 -10.89 26.07
N LYS A 53 -10.56 -11.84 26.82
CA LYS A 53 -9.13 -12.17 26.72
C LYS A 53 -8.89 -12.95 25.43
N LEU A 54 -8.53 -12.24 24.36
CA LEU A 54 -8.03 -12.87 23.15
C LEU A 54 -6.65 -13.46 23.47
N HIS A 55 -6.56 -14.79 23.52
CA HIS A 55 -5.28 -15.50 23.67
C HIS A 55 -4.55 -15.50 22.33
N LEU A 56 -4.05 -14.33 21.92
CA LEU A 56 -3.17 -14.18 20.78
C LEU A 56 -1.75 -14.56 21.20
N LYS A 57 -1.13 -15.52 20.52
CA LYS A 57 0.29 -15.84 20.72
C LYS A 57 1.10 -14.61 20.29
N THR A 58 1.59 -13.86 21.27
CA THR A 58 2.44 -12.69 21.05
C THR A 58 3.90 -13.08 21.25
N PRO A 59 4.80 -12.78 20.30
CA PRO A 59 6.23 -13.00 20.52
C PRO A 59 6.73 -12.14 21.69
N SER A 60 7.61 -12.70 22.49
CA SER A 60 8.35 -11.97 23.53
C SER A 60 9.22 -10.88 22.91
N VAL A 61 9.58 -9.88 23.72
CA VAL A 61 10.51 -8.81 23.30
C VAL A 61 11.83 -9.39 22.79
N THR A 62 12.33 -10.46 23.41
CA THR A 62 13.55 -11.15 22.97
C THR A 62 13.40 -11.76 21.58
N GLU A 63 12.27 -12.44 21.33
CA GLU A 63 11.97 -13.00 20.00
C GLU A 63 11.81 -11.90 18.94
N LEU A 64 11.17 -10.77 19.29
CA LEU A 64 11.05 -9.63 18.38
C LEU A 64 12.41 -9.02 18.06
N ARG A 65 13.28 -8.82 19.05
CA ARG A 65 14.65 -8.30 18.83
C ARG A 65 15.49 -9.21 17.97
N GLN A 66 15.37 -10.53 18.14
CA GLN A 66 16.07 -11.49 17.30
C GLN A 66 15.52 -11.48 15.87
N ARG A 67 14.19 -11.43 15.72
CA ARG A 67 13.51 -11.41 14.41
C ARG A 67 13.83 -10.13 13.62
N TYR A 68 13.88 -8.99 14.30
CA TYR A 68 14.10 -7.67 13.68
C TYR A 68 15.48 -7.09 14.02
N ARG A 69 16.50 -7.95 14.15
CA ARG A 69 17.87 -7.53 14.50
C ARG A 69 18.41 -6.47 13.53
N GLU A 70 18.01 -6.55 12.26
CA GLU A 70 18.41 -5.62 11.20
C GLU A 70 17.85 -4.19 11.38
N LEU A 71 16.82 -4.03 12.21
CA LEU A 71 16.24 -2.75 12.63
C LEU A 71 16.78 -2.27 13.98
N SER A 72 17.84 -2.92 14.50
CA SER A 72 18.50 -2.47 15.73
C SER A 72 18.96 -1.01 15.60
N PRO A 73 18.85 -0.18 16.64
CA PRO A 73 19.42 1.17 16.66
C PRO A 73 20.94 1.22 16.42
N GLU A 74 21.63 0.09 16.58
CA GLU A 74 23.05 -0.06 16.26
C GLU A 74 23.32 -0.03 14.74
N ILE A 75 22.28 -0.25 13.92
CA ILE A 75 22.36 -0.29 12.46
C ILE A 75 21.72 0.97 11.91
N ARG A 76 22.55 1.79 11.24
CA ARG A 76 22.10 3.05 10.63
C ARG A 76 21.13 2.81 9.47
N GLN A 77 20.11 3.64 9.39
CA GLN A 77 18.99 3.58 8.45
C GLN A 77 18.94 4.82 7.55
N MET A 78 18.80 4.61 6.24
CA MET A 78 18.54 5.69 5.30
C MET A 78 17.13 6.26 5.48
N GLY A 79 17.02 7.58 5.51
CA GLY A 79 15.81 8.34 5.83
C GLY A 79 15.73 8.77 7.30
N VAL A 80 16.55 8.20 8.19
CA VAL A 80 16.58 8.51 9.61
C VAL A 80 17.94 9.11 9.99
N ASP A 81 19.00 8.32 9.86
CA ASP A 81 20.33 8.69 10.38
C ASP A 81 21.12 9.63 9.46
N ASN A 82 20.74 9.71 8.18
CA ASN A 82 21.36 10.63 7.22
C ASN A 82 20.94 12.09 7.43
N ASN A 83 19.92 12.35 8.24
CA ASN A 83 19.48 13.72 8.57
C ASN A 83 20.12 14.22 9.88
N ILE A 84 20.90 13.38 10.57
CA ILE A 84 21.62 13.76 11.78
C ILE A 84 22.83 14.62 11.37
N TYR A 85 22.97 15.78 11.99
CA TYR A 85 24.11 16.69 11.77
C TYR A 85 25.45 15.93 11.93
N GLY A 86 26.35 16.07 10.96
CA GLY A 86 27.64 15.37 10.96
C GLY A 86 27.58 13.92 10.45
N SER A 87 26.42 13.45 9.96
CA SER A 87 26.25 12.13 9.33
C SER A 87 26.10 12.20 7.80
N GLU A 88 26.52 13.30 7.17
CA GLU A 88 26.46 13.49 5.71
C GLU A 88 27.27 12.41 4.98
N TRP A 89 28.36 11.96 5.60
CA TRP A 89 29.20 10.88 5.09
C TRP A 89 28.41 9.56 4.91
N PHE A 90 27.42 9.29 5.76
CA PHE A 90 26.62 8.06 5.69
C PHE A 90 25.73 8.08 4.45
N GLY A 91 25.06 9.22 4.19
CA GLY A 91 24.29 9.42 2.97
C GLY A 91 25.15 9.24 1.72
N ALA A 92 26.31 9.91 1.68
CA ALA A 92 27.23 9.83 0.54
C ALA A 92 27.78 8.41 0.31
N GLU A 93 28.11 7.68 1.38
CA GLU A 93 28.56 6.29 1.29
C GLU A 93 27.47 5.37 0.74
N ARG A 94 26.22 5.57 1.19
CA ARG A 94 25.06 4.81 0.73
C ARG A 94 24.73 5.10 -0.73
N GLU A 95 24.86 6.35 -1.17
CA GLU A 95 24.74 6.68 -2.58
C GLU A 95 25.82 5.99 -3.43
N ARG A 96 27.08 6.01 -2.99
CA ARG A 96 28.17 5.35 -3.73
C ARG A 96 27.93 3.84 -3.83
N THR A 97 27.57 3.21 -2.72
CA THR A 97 27.30 1.77 -2.64
C THR A 97 26.11 1.38 -3.51
N GLY A 98 25.01 2.12 -3.44
CA GLY A 98 23.82 1.84 -4.23
C GLY A 98 24.05 2.03 -5.73
N ALA A 99 24.87 3.00 -6.15
CA ALA A 99 25.25 3.18 -7.55
C ALA A 99 26.08 2.00 -8.08
N ALA A 100 27.02 1.48 -7.28
CA ALA A 100 27.80 0.30 -7.62
C ALA A 100 26.91 -0.96 -7.74
N LEU A 101 25.98 -1.14 -6.81
CA LEU A 101 25.02 -2.24 -6.82
C LEU A 101 24.01 -2.15 -7.99
N ALA A 102 23.57 -0.95 -8.36
CA ALA A 102 22.68 -0.77 -9.50
C ALA A 102 23.31 -1.25 -10.81
N THR A 103 24.63 -1.09 -10.96
CA THR A 103 25.38 -1.47 -12.17
C THR A 103 25.71 -2.97 -12.19
N ASN A 104 26.29 -3.49 -11.10
CA ASN A 104 26.90 -4.84 -11.08
C ASN A 104 26.33 -5.77 -10.00
N GLY A 105 25.35 -5.32 -9.23
CA GLY A 105 24.80 -6.07 -8.10
C GLY A 105 23.86 -7.20 -8.51
N TYR A 106 24.02 -8.35 -7.86
CA TYR A 106 23.06 -9.46 -7.92
C TYR A 106 21.87 -9.21 -6.98
N ILE A 107 20.71 -9.79 -7.29
CA ILE A 107 19.45 -9.57 -6.56
C ILE A 107 19.57 -9.76 -5.04
N PRO A 108 20.27 -10.79 -4.50
CA PRO A 108 20.41 -10.95 -3.05
C PRO A 108 21.11 -9.77 -2.37
N HIS A 109 22.16 -9.21 -2.99
CA HIS A 109 22.87 -8.05 -2.44
C HIS A 109 22.03 -6.78 -2.52
N LEU A 110 21.24 -6.62 -3.59
CA LEU A 110 20.30 -5.51 -3.72
C LEU A 110 19.22 -5.56 -2.63
N LYS A 111 18.67 -6.75 -2.36
CA LYS A 111 17.71 -6.97 -1.27
C LYS A 111 18.34 -6.68 0.09
N ASP A 112 19.56 -7.16 0.31
CA ASP A 112 20.26 -6.95 1.58
C ASP A 112 20.54 -5.46 1.83
N PHE A 113 21.01 -4.75 0.80
CA PHE A 113 21.19 -3.29 0.85
C PHE A 113 19.89 -2.54 1.13
N ALA A 114 18.77 -2.95 0.52
CA ALA A 114 17.48 -2.30 0.68
C ALA A 114 16.85 -2.44 2.07
N LYS A 115 17.28 -3.42 2.88
CA LYS A 115 16.80 -3.62 4.26
C LYS A 115 17.02 -2.40 5.15
N THR A 116 18.08 -1.65 4.90
CA THR A 116 18.40 -0.43 5.67
C THR A 116 18.05 0.85 4.91
N GLY A 117 17.10 0.75 3.98
CA GLY A 117 16.64 1.82 3.11
C GLY A 117 17.41 1.95 1.79
N VAL A 118 16.94 2.81 0.90
CA VAL A 118 17.56 3.07 -0.40
C VAL A 118 17.58 4.59 -0.64
N PRO A 119 18.72 5.19 -1.08
CA PRO A 119 18.78 6.60 -1.43
C PRO A 119 17.70 6.96 -2.46
N GLN A 120 17.00 8.08 -2.25
CA GLN A 120 15.82 8.45 -3.04
C GLN A 120 16.11 8.49 -4.55
N SER A 121 17.24 9.06 -4.95
CA SER A 121 17.68 9.17 -6.34
C SER A 121 17.86 7.82 -7.05
N GLN A 122 18.08 6.74 -6.28
CA GLN A 122 18.41 5.41 -6.81
C GLN A 122 17.26 4.40 -6.65
N ARG A 123 16.19 4.77 -5.91
CA ARG A 123 15.02 3.91 -5.68
C ARG A 123 14.45 3.33 -6.99
N PRO A 124 14.20 4.12 -8.06
CA PRO A 124 13.59 3.57 -9.28
C PRO A 124 14.43 2.44 -9.90
N ALA A 125 15.75 2.65 -10.03
CA ALA A 125 16.65 1.69 -10.64
C ALA A 125 16.82 0.42 -9.78
N LEU A 126 17.01 0.59 -8.46
CA LEU A 126 17.24 -0.53 -7.55
C LEU A 126 15.97 -1.37 -7.36
N TRP A 127 14.79 -0.75 -7.21
CA TRP A 127 13.54 -1.49 -7.10
C TRP A 127 13.18 -2.22 -8.39
N ALA A 128 13.39 -1.60 -9.56
CA ALA A 128 13.20 -2.30 -10.84
C ALA A 128 14.06 -3.57 -10.92
N ARG A 129 15.34 -3.49 -10.50
CA ARG A 129 16.24 -4.64 -10.44
C ARG A 129 15.79 -5.69 -9.42
N ILE A 130 15.40 -5.29 -8.21
CA ILE A 130 14.96 -6.19 -7.13
C ILE A 130 13.69 -6.96 -7.53
N LEU A 131 12.75 -6.27 -8.17
CA LEU A 131 11.47 -6.83 -8.63
C LEU A 131 11.59 -7.57 -9.97
N GLY A 132 12.76 -7.54 -10.61
CA GLY A 132 12.96 -8.17 -11.92
C GLY A 132 12.25 -7.44 -13.06
N CYS A 133 11.94 -6.16 -12.90
CA CYS A 133 11.34 -5.32 -13.93
C CYS A 133 12.39 -4.97 -15.00
N ALA A 134 12.40 -5.74 -16.08
CA ALA A 134 13.20 -5.47 -17.28
C ALA A 134 12.29 -5.49 -18.53
N PRO A 135 11.38 -4.52 -18.67
CA PRO A 135 10.41 -4.53 -19.76
C PRO A 135 11.11 -4.39 -21.12
N GLY A 136 10.81 -5.30 -22.03
CA GLY A 136 11.23 -5.26 -23.42
C GLY A 136 10.20 -4.60 -24.34
N PRO A 137 10.51 -4.42 -25.64
CA PRO A 137 9.60 -3.80 -26.60
C PRO A 137 8.23 -4.49 -26.71
N LYS A 138 8.19 -5.81 -26.51
CA LYS A 138 6.94 -6.59 -26.52
C LYS A 138 6.04 -6.22 -25.33
N ASP A 139 6.63 -6.01 -24.16
CA ASP A 139 5.89 -5.66 -22.94
C ASP A 139 5.28 -4.27 -23.07
N PHE A 140 6.02 -3.31 -23.65
CA PHE A 140 5.48 -1.99 -23.98
C PHE A 140 4.32 -2.06 -24.97
N HIS A 141 4.44 -2.85 -26.03
CA HIS A 141 3.36 -3.02 -27.00
C HIS A 141 2.11 -3.68 -26.38
N TYR A 142 2.33 -4.69 -25.53
CA TYR A 142 1.27 -5.35 -24.79
C TYR A 142 0.55 -4.38 -23.85
N TYR A 143 1.31 -3.61 -23.07
CA TYR A 143 0.77 -2.57 -22.18
C TYR A 143 -0.06 -1.55 -22.95
N GLN A 144 0.41 -1.05 -24.09
CA GLN A 144 -0.37 -0.11 -24.91
C GLN A 144 -1.67 -0.72 -25.46
N THR A 145 -1.64 -2.01 -25.81
CA THR A 145 -2.85 -2.73 -26.24
C THR A 145 -3.87 -2.86 -25.11
N LEU A 146 -3.41 -3.20 -23.90
CA LEU A 146 -4.27 -3.24 -22.71
C LEU A 146 -4.85 -1.87 -22.41
N ARG A 147 -4.01 -0.83 -22.40
CA ARG A 147 -4.42 0.57 -22.19
C ARG A 147 -5.53 0.98 -23.16
N GLY A 148 -5.35 0.70 -24.46
CA GLY A 148 -6.36 0.98 -25.48
C GLY A 148 -7.68 0.26 -25.24
N ARG A 149 -7.64 -0.99 -24.77
CA ARG A 149 -8.84 -1.77 -24.41
C ARG A 149 -9.55 -1.17 -23.20
N VAL A 150 -8.81 -0.84 -22.14
CA VAL A 150 -9.38 -0.22 -20.94
C VAL A 150 -10.10 1.06 -21.30
N ASN A 151 -9.48 1.93 -22.09
CA ASN A 151 -10.06 3.22 -22.47
C ASN A 151 -11.24 3.12 -23.46
N SER A 152 -11.48 1.94 -24.05
CA SER A 152 -12.56 1.74 -25.03
C SER A 152 -13.87 1.23 -24.41
N ILE A 153 -13.82 0.67 -23.20
CA ILE A 153 -14.96 0.01 -22.55
C ILE A 153 -14.95 0.34 -21.07
N ASP A 154 -16.01 0.97 -20.57
CA ASP A 154 -16.25 1.12 -19.15
C ASP A 154 -16.99 -0.10 -18.59
N LEU A 155 -16.51 -0.62 -17.46
CA LEU A 155 -17.13 -1.72 -16.72
C LEU A 155 -17.57 -1.24 -15.35
N VAL A 156 -18.62 -1.85 -14.81
CA VAL A 156 -19.11 -1.55 -13.46
C VAL A 156 -18.02 -1.76 -12.40
N SER A 157 -17.16 -2.76 -12.57
CA SER A 157 -16.02 -3.03 -11.68
C SER A 157 -14.99 -1.91 -11.64
N ASP A 158 -14.92 -1.05 -12.67
CA ASP A 158 -13.96 0.06 -12.69
C ASP A 158 -14.26 1.10 -11.64
N TYR A 159 -15.55 1.32 -11.32
CA TYR A 159 -15.93 2.26 -10.29
C TYR A 159 -15.36 1.81 -8.94
N LEU A 160 -15.41 0.51 -8.64
CA LEU A 160 -14.82 -0.04 -7.42
C LEU A 160 -13.30 0.23 -7.37
N VAL A 161 -12.59 -0.05 -8.47
CA VAL A 161 -11.14 0.21 -8.56
C VAL A 161 -10.81 1.70 -8.42
N LYS A 162 -11.58 2.57 -9.08
CA LYS A 162 -11.39 4.03 -9.01
C LYS A 162 -11.68 4.58 -7.62
N PHE A 163 -12.70 4.07 -6.93
CA PHE A 163 -12.98 4.45 -5.54
C PHE A 163 -11.86 4.02 -4.60
N ASP A 164 -11.35 2.79 -4.73
CA ASP A 164 -10.21 2.33 -3.91
C ASP A 164 -8.97 3.20 -4.14
N VAL A 165 -8.69 3.59 -5.39
CA VAL A 165 -7.58 4.49 -5.71
C VAL A 165 -7.83 5.89 -5.14
N GLN A 166 -9.04 6.42 -5.25
CA GLN A 166 -9.38 7.73 -4.69
C GLN A 166 -9.13 7.76 -3.18
N GLU A 167 -9.68 6.81 -2.42
CA GLU A 167 -9.48 6.73 -0.98
C GLU A 167 -8.00 6.55 -0.60
N THR A 168 -7.24 5.77 -1.38
CA THR A 168 -5.81 5.52 -1.11
C THR A 168 -4.94 6.75 -1.44
N SER A 169 -5.36 7.55 -2.43
CA SER A 169 -4.63 8.74 -2.90
C SER A 169 -5.17 10.05 -2.32
N ASP A 170 -6.16 10.00 -1.43
CA ASP A 170 -6.75 11.16 -0.75
C ASP A 170 -5.82 11.70 0.35
N ASN A 171 -4.65 12.17 -0.07
CA ASN A 171 -3.62 12.80 0.75
C ASN A 171 -2.88 13.84 -0.12
N ASP A 172 -2.55 14.98 0.48
CA ASP A 172 -1.77 16.09 -0.09
C ASP A 172 -0.49 15.64 -0.83
N GLU A 173 0.16 14.56 -0.40
CA GLU A 173 1.39 14.07 -1.04
C GLU A 173 1.15 13.18 -2.26
N PHE A 174 -0.02 12.54 -2.36
CA PHE A 174 -0.27 11.46 -3.33
C PHE A 174 -1.41 11.72 -4.32
N PHE A 175 -2.21 12.77 -4.12
CA PHE A 175 -3.35 13.08 -5.01
C PHE A 175 -2.93 13.28 -6.48
N VAL A 176 -1.71 13.81 -6.71
CA VAL A 176 -1.16 14.02 -8.07
C VAL A 176 -0.99 12.71 -8.85
N PHE A 177 -0.97 11.56 -8.16
CA PHE A 177 -0.84 10.25 -8.76
C PHE A 177 -2.18 9.53 -8.91
N SER A 178 -3.31 10.14 -8.52
CA SER A 178 -4.63 9.48 -8.55
C SER A 178 -5.02 8.99 -9.94
N ASP A 179 -4.86 9.84 -10.96
CA ASP A 179 -5.14 9.52 -12.37
C ASP A 179 -4.24 8.39 -12.91
N PRO A 180 -2.90 8.50 -12.85
CA PRO A 180 -2.04 7.43 -13.36
C PRO A 180 -2.19 6.13 -12.56
N LEU A 181 -2.43 6.19 -11.25
CA LEU A 181 -2.67 5.00 -10.43
C LEU A 181 -3.99 4.32 -10.82
N SER A 182 -5.05 5.09 -11.04
CA SER A 182 -6.34 4.57 -11.53
C SER A 182 -6.17 3.85 -12.87
N GLU A 183 -5.46 4.46 -13.82
CA GLU A 183 -5.20 3.84 -15.12
C GLU A 183 -4.40 2.53 -14.98
N ILE A 184 -3.33 2.53 -14.18
CA ILE A 184 -2.51 1.33 -13.95
C ILE A 184 -3.33 0.21 -13.30
N MET A 185 -4.15 0.53 -12.30
CA MET A 185 -4.97 -0.45 -11.60
C MET A 185 -6.08 -1.03 -12.49
N LEU A 186 -6.67 -0.23 -13.38
CA LEU A 186 -7.64 -0.72 -14.37
C LEU A 186 -6.98 -1.63 -15.40
N ILE A 187 -5.79 -1.27 -15.90
CA ILE A 187 -5.00 -2.12 -16.80
C ILE A 187 -4.67 -3.45 -16.11
N PHE A 188 -4.21 -3.41 -14.87
CA PHE A 188 -3.85 -4.59 -14.09
C PHE A 188 -5.06 -5.50 -13.83
N SER A 189 -6.18 -4.96 -13.37
CA SER A 189 -7.40 -5.73 -13.06
C SER A 189 -8.02 -6.42 -14.28
N ARG A 190 -7.82 -5.87 -15.48
CA ARG A 190 -8.35 -6.41 -16.75
C ARG A 190 -7.33 -7.22 -17.55
N ASP A 191 -6.12 -7.39 -17.02
CA ASP A 191 -5.09 -8.19 -17.66
C ASP A 191 -5.34 -9.69 -17.45
N THR A 192 -5.65 -10.39 -18.54
CA THR A 192 -5.87 -11.85 -18.54
C THR A 192 -4.65 -12.70 -18.15
N GLN A 193 -3.45 -12.11 -18.11
CA GLN A 193 -2.24 -12.81 -17.66
C GLN A 193 -2.06 -12.78 -16.15
N VAL A 194 -2.55 -11.75 -15.45
CA VAL A 194 -2.39 -11.59 -14.01
C VAL A 194 -2.92 -12.80 -13.22
N PRO A 195 -4.14 -13.31 -13.48
CA PRO A 195 -4.65 -14.50 -12.79
C PRO A 195 -3.83 -15.78 -13.00
N LYS A 196 -2.93 -15.83 -13.99
CA LYS A 196 -2.09 -17.00 -14.28
C LYS A 196 -0.79 -17.03 -13.46
N LEU A 197 -0.47 -15.92 -12.79
CA LEU A 197 0.74 -15.74 -11.98
C LEU A 197 0.51 -15.98 -10.48
N CYS A 198 -0.76 -16.04 -10.06
CA CYS A 198 -1.21 -16.31 -8.70
C CYS A 198 -1.56 -17.78 -8.51
#